data_AF-A0A0G1UQT8-F1
#
_entry.id   AF-A0A0G1UQT8-F1
#
_cell.length_a   1.000
_cell.length_b   1.000
_cell.length_c   1.000
_cell.angle_alpha   90.00
_cell.angle_beta   90.00
_cell.angle_gamma   90.00
#
_symmetry.space_group_name_H-M   'P 1'
#
loop_
_entity.id
_entity.type
_entity.pdbx_description
1 polymer ?
#
loop_
_entity_poly.entity_id
_entity_poly.type
_entity_poly.pdbx_seq_one_letter_code
_entity_poly.pdbx_strand_id
1 'polypeptide(L)'
;MAALVGSAAVLLLAERTEIRPEALSYLLVAVFFFLLVHFRDSPDNPKYIKALYLLPLLEIAWANLHIYFVLGPVIIGTFFVESLFANRAVAKRLFFVLLLTCLVTIINPFGLTGIIEVFGIFNNYGYQLVENQSVWFLERVLGHRPGLTLFKIIFALTAASFLVPLFRKEWRKIEISSLLFMLGFGGMAWFATRNIALFGFFAIPVVVSNLKTFFHDLSLVEKRCVEILAASVLAVAILAAVSSNMLKYFPYWRSGGVGLEQGNSTAADFWKREGLRGPIFNNYDIGGYLIFHLYPQEKVFVDNRPEAYPAEFFQKMYIPMQENDEVWKSANEKYGFNAIIFSYGDATPWGRQFLAARVNDKEWAPVFIDNHIIIFLKRNEGNLSLTKKFSITLTSQ
;
A
#
# COMPACT_ATOMS: atom_id res chain seq x y z
N MET A 1 -24.67 -9.66 -9.08
CA MET A 1 -24.31 -8.28 -8.69
C MET A 1 -23.09 -8.22 -7.78
N ALA A 2 -23.11 -8.84 -6.60
CA ALA A 2 -21.93 -8.90 -5.73
C ALA A 2 -20.69 -9.44 -6.46
N ALA A 3 -20.87 -10.43 -7.34
CA ALA A 3 -19.82 -10.90 -8.23
C ALA A 3 -19.30 -9.80 -9.19
N LEU A 4 -20.16 -9.04 -9.86
CA LEU A 4 -19.76 -7.95 -10.78
C LEU A 4 -19.00 -6.82 -10.08
N VAL A 5 -19.60 -6.29 -9.00
CA VAL A 5 -18.98 -5.21 -8.22
C VAL A 5 -17.70 -5.71 -7.57
N GLY A 6 -17.74 -6.93 -7.04
CA GLY A 6 -16.59 -7.65 -6.50
C GLY A 6 -15.45 -7.73 -7.50
N SER A 7 -15.72 -8.09 -8.75
CA SER A 7 -14.69 -8.21 -9.76
C SER A 7 -14.07 -6.87 -10.19
N ALA A 8 -14.86 -5.80 -10.28
CA ALA A 8 -14.32 -4.47 -10.53
C ALA A 8 -13.46 -3.98 -9.34
N ALA A 9 -13.92 -4.24 -8.11
CA ALA A 9 -13.19 -3.90 -6.89
C ALA A 9 -11.93 -4.76 -6.68
N VAL A 10 -11.91 -6.01 -7.14
CA VAL A 10 -10.72 -6.89 -7.12
C VAL A 10 -9.56 -6.25 -7.88
N LEU A 11 -9.83 -5.51 -8.96
CA LEU A 11 -8.79 -4.78 -9.67
C LEU A 11 -8.17 -3.65 -8.83
N LEU A 12 -8.94 -3.00 -7.95
CA LEU A 12 -8.40 -2.03 -6.98
C LEU A 12 -7.61 -2.73 -5.88
N LEU A 13 -8.08 -3.90 -5.42
CA LEU A 13 -7.34 -4.71 -4.44
C LEU A 13 -6.00 -5.19 -5.00
N ALA A 14 -5.96 -5.51 -6.30
CA ALA A 14 -4.76 -5.96 -6.98
C ALA A 14 -3.68 -4.86 -7.12
N GLU A 15 -4.01 -3.57 -6.92
CA GLU A 15 -3.00 -2.51 -6.84
C GLU A 15 -2.07 -2.65 -5.62
N ARG A 16 -2.50 -3.42 -4.61
CA ARG A 16 -1.77 -3.66 -3.35
C ARG A 16 -1.42 -5.14 -3.21
N THR A 17 -0.46 -5.59 -4.01
CA THR A 17 -0.01 -7.00 -4.04
C THR A 17 1.36 -7.23 -3.40
N GLU A 18 1.92 -6.18 -2.79
CA GLU A 18 3.20 -6.27 -2.10
C GLU A 18 3.10 -7.14 -0.84
N ILE A 19 4.14 -7.93 -0.58
CA ILE A 19 4.26 -8.75 0.62
C ILE A 19 4.61 -7.82 1.80
N ARG A 20 3.57 -7.30 2.46
CA ARG A 20 3.68 -6.40 3.63
C ARG A 20 2.78 -6.86 4.78
N PRO A 21 3.12 -6.54 6.04
CA PRO A 21 2.22 -6.75 7.18
C PRO A 21 0.83 -6.08 7.01
N GLU A 22 0.75 -5.05 6.15
CA GLU A 22 -0.50 -4.41 5.73
C GLU A 22 -1.57 -5.42 5.26
N ALA A 23 -1.18 -6.50 4.58
CA ALA A 23 -2.13 -7.51 4.08
C ALA A 23 -2.94 -8.17 5.21
N LEU A 24 -2.34 -8.35 6.39
CA LEU A 24 -3.05 -8.86 7.58
C LEU A 24 -4.10 -7.87 8.08
N SER A 25 -3.89 -6.57 7.88
CA SER A 25 -4.90 -5.56 8.21
C SER A 25 -6.12 -5.67 7.31
N TYR A 26 -5.95 -5.94 6.01
CA TYR A 26 -7.10 -6.16 5.12
C TYR A 26 -7.92 -7.38 5.52
N LEU A 27 -7.26 -8.47 5.95
CA LEU A 27 -7.94 -9.63 6.50
C LEU A 27 -8.74 -9.27 7.76
N LEU A 28 -8.13 -8.53 8.70
CA LEU A 28 -8.78 -8.14 9.95
C LEU A 28 -9.94 -7.16 9.71
N VAL A 29 -9.79 -6.18 8.81
CA VAL A 29 -10.89 -5.33 8.32
C VAL A 29 -12.06 -6.19 7.82
N ALA A 30 -11.78 -7.21 7.01
CA ALA A 30 -12.81 -8.08 6.47
C ALA A 30 -13.50 -8.91 7.55
N VAL A 31 -12.75 -9.45 8.52
CA VAL A 31 -13.29 -10.21 9.65
C VAL A 31 -14.17 -9.32 10.53
N PHE A 32 -13.70 -8.12 10.89
CA PHE A 32 -14.45 -7.15 11.69
C PHE A 32 -15.76 -6.79 11.00
N PHE A 33 -15.67 -6.40 9.71
CA PHE A 33 -16.84 -6.06 8.92
C PHE A 33 -17.83 -7.23 8.82
N PHE A 34 -17.34 -8.44 8.51
CA PHE A 34 -18.17 -9.64 8.39
C PHE A 34 -18.93 -9.94 9.69
N LEU A 35 -18.26 -9.91 10.84
CA LEU A 35 -18.88 -10.19 12.13
C LEU A 35 -19.92 -9.11 12.50
N LEU A 36 -19.63 -7.85 12.22
CA LEU A 36 -20.54 -6.73 12.50
C LEU A 36 -21.78 -6.76 11.60
N VAL A 37 -21.64 -7.07 10.31
CA VAL A 37 -22.79 -7.25 9.39
C VAL A 37 -23.70 -8.37 9.87
N HIS A 38 -23.15 -9.53 10.21
CA HIS A 38 -23.96 -10.66 10.68
C HIS A 38 -24.65 -10.37 12.02
N PHE A 39 -23.96 -9.66 12.91
CA PHE A 39 -24.57 -9.22 14.16
C PHE A 39 -25.69 -8.20 13.93
N ARG A 40 -25.50 -7.23 13.04
CA ARG A 40 -26.53 -6.24 12.67
C ARG A 40 -27.78 -6.93 12.12
N ASP A 41 -27.61 -7.90 11.24
CA ASP A 41 -28.72 -8.61 10.59
C ASP A 41 -29.39 -9.64 11.53
N SER A 42 -28.75 -10.02 12.64
CA SER A 42 -29.27 -11.00 13.60
C SER A 42 -28.79 -10.70 15.04
N PRO A 43 -29.26 -9.59 15.64
CA PRO A 43 -28.72 -9.05 16.90
C PRO A 43 -29.02 -9.91 18.14
N ASP A 44 -30.04 -10.77 18.06
CA ASP A 44 -30.45 -11.68 19.12
C ASP A 44 -29.83 -13.07 18.99
N ASN A 45 -29.10 -13.34 17.91
CA ASN A 45 -28.47 -14.64 17.71
C ASN A 45 -27.25 -14.78 18.65
N PRO A 46 -27.25 -15.77 19.56
CA PRO A 46 -26.18 -15.92 20.56
C PRO A 46 -24.81 -16.18 19.92
N LYS A 47 -24.74 -16.76 18.73
CA LYS A 47 -23.49 -16.97 17.99
C LYS A 47 -22.82 -15.64 17.63
N TYR A 48 -23.57 -14.70 17.08
CA TYR A 48 -23.03 -13.40 16.65
C TYR A 48 -22.76 -12.47 17.83
N ILE A 49 -23.56 -12.55 18.90
CA ILE A 49 -23.27 -11.87 20.17
C ILE A 49 -21.91 -12.33 20.71
N LYS A 50 -21.67 -13.64 20.80
CA LYS A 50 -20.37 -14.17 21.25
C LYS A 50 -19.23 -13.73 20.33
N ALA A 51 -19.45 -13.74 19.02
CA ALA A 51 -18.45 -13.33 18.04
C ALA A 51 -18.08 -11.85 18.14
N LEU A 52 -18.98 -10.95 18.56
CA LEU A 52 -18.63 -9.54 18.81
C LEU A 52 -17.56 -9.38 19.88
N TYR A 53 -17.63 -10.17 20.95
CA TYR A 53 -16.65 -10.11 22.04
C TYR A 53 -15.30 -10.73 21.66
N LEU A 54 -15.20 -11.35 20.47
CA LEU A 54 -13.91 -11.74 19.88
C LEU A 54 -13.19 -10.53 19.26
N LEU A 55 -13.90 -9.46 18.88
CA LEU A 55 -13.29 -8.29 18.22
C LEU A 55 -12.17 -7.64 19.06
N PRO A 56 -12.35 -7.38 20.37
CA PRO A 56 -11.24 -6.87 21.19
C PRO A 56 -10.04 -7.84 21.26
N LEU A 57 -10.25 -9.15 21.23
CA LEU A 57 -9.16 -10.12 21.23
C LEU A 57 -8.37 -10.08 19.91
N LEU A 58 -9.08 -9.94 18.79
CA LEU A 58 -8.44 -9.75 17.47
C LEU A 58 -7.71 -8.41 17.39
N GLU A 59 -8.24 -7.37 18.04
CA GLU A 59 -7.62 -6.05 18.10
C GLU A 59 -6.27 -6.07 18.82
N ILE A 60 -6.12 -6.87 19.90
CA ILE A 60 -4.82 -7.07 20.57
C ILE A 60 -3.79 -7.57 19.57
N ALA A 61 -4.16 -8.56 18.75
CA ALA A 61 -3.26 -9.05 17.70
C ALA A 61 -3.00 -7.96 16.65
N TRP A 62 -4.04 -7.25 16.20
CA TRP A 62 -3.92 -6.21 15.18
C TRP A 62 -2.98 -5.08 15.59
N ALA A 63 -3.11 -4.58 16.82
CA ALA A 63 -2.28 -3.51 17.38
C ALA A 63 -0.79 -3.86 17.42
N ASN A 64 -0.44 -5.15 17.37
CA ASN A 64 0.94 -5.64 17.33
C ASN A 64 1.42 -6.02 15.92
N LEU A 65 0.54 -5.96 14.91
CA LEU A 65 0.86 -6.38 13.54
C LEU A 65 1.12 -5.19 12.60
N HIS A 66 0.28 -4.16 12.64
CA HIS A 66 0.33 -3.08 11.66
C HIS A 66 -0.41 -1.82 12.14
N ILE A 67 0.03 -0.65 11.66
CA ILE A 67 -0.50 0.67 12.04
C ILE A 67 -1.99 0.89 11.74
N TYR A 68 -2.58 0.06 10.87
CA TYR A 68 -4.00 0.10 10.54
C TYR A 68 -4.92 -0.44 11.64
N PHE A 69 -4.41 -0.86 12.80
CA PHE A 69 -5.24 -1.28 13.93
C PHE A 69 -6.32 -0.23 14.29
N VAL A 70 -6.03 1.07 14.11
CA VAL A 70 -7.00 2.16 14.32
C VAL A 70 -8.30 2.00 13.52
N LEU A 71 -8.31 1.21 12.45
CA LEU A 71 -9.51 0.91 11.67
C LEU A 71 -10.50 0.00 12.41
N GLY A 72 -10.05 -0.85 13.34
CA GLY A 72 -10.93 -1.72 14.14
C GLY A 72 -11.99 -0.90 14.89
N PRO A 73 -11.59 0.04 15.76
CA PRO A 73 -12.50 0.99 16.40
C PRO A 73 -13.36 1.81 15.42
N VAL A 74 -12.81 2.25 14.29
CA VAL A 74 -13.56 3.02 13.27
C VAL A 74 -14.70 2.20 12.66
N ILE A 75 -14.45 0.93 12.34
CA ILE A 75 -15.46 0.05 11.77
C ILE A 75 -16.55 -0.22 12.81
N ILE A 76 -16.20 -0.57 14.05
CA ILE A 76 -17.20 -0.79 15.13
C ILE A 76 -17.99 0.49 15.38
N GLY A 77 -17.31 1.65 15.44
CA GLY A 77 -17.91 2.97 15.60
C GLY A 77 -18.93 3.29 14.52
N THR A 78 -18.68 2.88 13.28
CA THR A 78 -19.61 3.06 12.16
C THR A 78 -20.94 2.32 12.38
N PHE A 79 -20.89 1.06 12.82
CA PHE A 79 -22.10 0.29 13.17
C PHE A 79 -22.76 0.82 14.46
N PHE A 80 -21.98 1.29 15.42
CA PHE A 80 -22.49 1.92 16.64
C PHE A 80 -23.33 3.16 16.30
N VAL A 81 -22.83 4.07 15.46
CA VAL A 81 -23.56 5.27 15.04
C VAL A 81 -24.89 4.92 14.37
N GLU A 82 -24.90 3.94 13.46
CA GLU A 82 -26.14 3.45 12.84
C GLU A 82 -27.14 2.92 13.89
N SER A 83 -26.65 2.14 14.85
CA SER A 83 -27.50 1.53 15.87
C SER A 83 -28.14 2.54 16.83
N LEU A 84 -27.58 3.75 17.00
CA LEU A 84 -28.18 4.81 17.81
C LEU A 84 -29.58 5.21 17.30
N PHE A 85 -29.79 5.12 15.99
CA PHE A 85 -31.06 5.46 15.34
C PHE A 85 -31.95 4.24 15.12
N ALA A 86 -31.37 3.03 15.07
CA ALA A 86 -32.12 1.80 14.78
C ALA A 86 -32.56 1.03 16.04
N ASN A 87 -31.64 0.77 16.98
CA ASN A 87 -31.91 -0.07 18.15
C ASN A 87 -30.99 0.26 19.34
N ARG A 88 -31.55 0.84 20.41
CA ARG A 88 -30.78 1.25 21.61
C ARG A 88 -30.09 0.11 22.34
N ALA A 89 -30.67 -1.10 22.36
CA ALA A 89 -30.05 -2.25 23.02
C ALA A 89 -28.81 -2.72 22.26
N VAL A 90 -28.88 -2.73 20.93
CA VAL A 90 -27.74 -2.98 20.03
C VAL A 90 -26.68 -1.90 20.21
N ALA A 91 -27.08 -0.62 20.25
CA ALA A 91 -26.15 0.49 20.47
C ALA A 91 -25.39 0.38 21.79
N LYS A 92 -26.08 0.02 22.87
CA LYS A 92 -25.43 -0.21 24.17
C LYS A 92 -24.39 -1.33 24.08
N ARG A 93 -24.68 -2.44 23.38
CA ARG A 93 -23.72 -3.54 23.20
C ARG A 93 -22.52 -3.10 22.37
N LEU A 94 -22.74 -2.44 21.23
CA LEU A 94 -21.66 -1.95 20.37
C LEU A 94 -20.81 -0.89 21.06
N PHE A 95 -21.40 -0.04 21.91
CA PHE A 95 -20.66 0.90 22.75
C PHE A 95 -19.66 0.18 23.67
N PHE A 96 -20.07 -0.87 24.37
CA PHE A 96 -19.17 -1.62 25.23
C PHE A 96 -18.08 -2.35 24.43
N VAL A 97 -18.42 -2.94 23.29
CA VAL A 97 -17.43 -3.59 22.42
C VAL A 97 -16.43 -2.57 21.87
N LEU A 98 -16.91 -1.40 21.44
CA LEU A 98 -16.07 -0.28 21.00
C LEU A 98 -15.13 0.19 22.11
N LEU A 99 -15.66 0.42 23.31
CA LEU A 99 -14.86 0.84 24.47
C LEU A 99 -13.76 -0.18 24.78
N LEU A 100 -14.11 -1.46 24.85
CA LEU A 100 -13.14 -2.53 25.07
C LEU A 100 -12.09 -2.56 23.95
N THR A 101 -12.51 -2.46 22.69
CA THR A 101 -11.62 -2.42 21.52
C THR A 101 -10.65 -1.24 21.61
N CYS A 102 -11.14 -0.04 21.94
CA CYS A 102 -10.28 1.13 22.14
C CYS A 102 -9.27 0.92 23.29
N LEU A 103 -9.67 0.29 24.39
CA LEU A 103 -8.78 0.06 25.53
C LEU A 103 -7.68 -0.96 25.22
N VAL A 104 -8.00 -2.02 24.50
CA VAL A 104 -7.04 -3.08 24.20
C VAL A 104 -6.01 -2.68 23.14
N THR A 105 -6.25 -1.60 22.39
CA THR A 105 -5.24 -1.05 21.45
C THR A 105 -3.95 -0.64 22.16
N ILE A 106 -4.02 -0.34 23.46
CA ILE A 106 -2.88 0.01 24.32
C ILE A 106 -2.05 -1.23 24.70
N ILE A 107 -2.57 -2.45 24.47
CA ILE A 107 -1.87 -3.71 24.76
C ILE A 107 -0.88 -4.02 23.62
N ASN A 108 0.15 -3.19 23.52
CA ASN A 108 1.28 -3.32 22.62
C ASN A 108 2.55 -2.75 23.31
N PRO A 109 3.77 -3.06 22.84
CA PRO A 109 5.02 -2.59 23.46
C PRO A 109 5.15 -1.06 23.61
N PHE A 110 4.45 -0.29 22.78
CA PHE A 110 4.46 1.18 22.77
C PHE A 110 3.32 1.80 23.59
N GLY A 111 2.37 1.02 24.11
CA GLY A 111 1.27 1.53 24.94
C GLY A 111 0.49 2.67 24.27
N LEU A 112 0.28 3.76 25.02
CA LEU A 112 -0.40 4.97 24.53
C LEU A 112 0.39 5.70 23.44
N THR A 113 1.73 5.63 23.46
CA THR A 113 2.59 6.27 22.46
C THR A 113 2.31 5.69 21.08
N GLY A 114 2.04 4.38 20.98
CA GLY A 114 1.68 3.74 19.72
C GLY A 114 0.47 4.39 19.03
N ILE A 115 -0.53 4.84 19.79
CA ILE A 115 -1.72 5.53 19.26
C ILE A 115 -1.36 6.95 18.80
N ILE A 116 -0.59 7.68 19.62
CA ILE A 116 -0.20 9.07 19.35
C ILE A 116 0.65 9.14 18.07
N GLU A 117 1.58 8.20 17.90
CA GLU A 117 2.44 8.11 16.72
C GLU A 117 1.66 7.86 15.43
N VAL A 118 0.51 7.16 15.46
CA VAL A 118 -0.32 7.00 14.26
C VAL A 118 -0.79 8.35 13.72
N PHE A 119 -1.17 9.26 14.61
CA PHE A 119 -1.58 10.62 14.24
C PHE A 119 -0.39 11.56 14.00
N GLY A 120 0.78 11.22 14.54
CA GLY A 120 2.02 11.98 14.43
C GLY A 120 2.98 11.54 13.32
N ILE A 121 2.70 10.44 12.61
CA ILE A 121 3.64 9.80 11.67
C ILE A 121 4.16 10.74 10.58
N PHE A 122 3.38 11.77 10.23
CA PHE A 122 3.76 12.75 9.21
C PHE A 122 4.54 13.96 9.75
N ASN A 123 4.67 14.13 11.08
CA ASN A 123 5.27 15.33 11.67
C ASN A 123 6.78 15.45 11.42
N ASN A 124 7.49 14.33 11.33
CA ASN A 124 8.95 14.30 11.10
C ASN A 124 9.30 13.53 9.81
N TYR A 125 8.45 13.64 8.80
CA TYR A 125 8.54 12.84 7.58
C TYR A 125 9.42 13.52 6.53
N GLY A 126 10.69 13.11 6.44
CA GLY A 126 11.67 13.76 5.56
C GLY A 126 11.73 13.25 4.12
N TYR A 127 11.03 12.17 3.79
CA TYR A 127 11.09 11.54 2.48
C TYR A 127 9.68 11.22 1.97
N GLN A 128 9.28 11.81 0.84
CA GLN A 128 7.91 11.65 0.33
C GLN A 128 7.71 10.30 -0.34
N LEU A 129 6.72 9.54 0.12
CA LEU A 129 6.30 8.30 -0.53
C LEU A 129 5.12 8.56 -1.48
N VAL A 130 5.17 7.95 -2.66
CA VAL A 130 4.12 8.00 -3.69
C VAL A 130 2.76 7.61 -3.12
N GLU A 131 2.74 6.55 -2.32
CA GLU A 131 1.55 5.97 -1.70
C GLU A 131 0.87 6.84 -0.62
N ASN A 132 1.58 7.83 -0.08
CA ASN A 132 1.02 8.82 0.85
C ASN A 132 0.38 10.00 0.14
N GLN A 133 0.56 10.12 -1.18
CA GLN A 133 0.10 11.28 -1.92
C GLN A 133 -1.37 11.15 -2.31
N SER A 134 -2.01 12.30 -2.41
CA SER A 134 -3.37 12.41 -2.94
C SER A 134 -3.43 12.01 -4.41
N VAL A 135 -4.61 11.57 -4.83
CA VAL A 135 -4.90 11.24 -6.23
C VAL A 135 -4.59 12.43 -7.14
N TRP A 136 -5.00 13.65 -6.74
CA TRP A 136 -4.78 14.88 -7.50
C TRP A 136 -3.29 15.24 -7.67
N PHE A 137 -2.49 15.03 -6.61
CA PHE A 137 -1.06 15.27 -6.68
C PHE A 137 -0.39 14.31 -7.67
N LEU A 138 -0.71 13.01 -7.57
CA LEU A 138 -0.10 12.00 -8.45
C LEU A 138 -0.51 12.18 -9.90
N GLU A 139 -1.76 12.53 -10.22
CA GLU A 139 -2.17 12.79 -11.61
C GLU A 139 -1.43 14.00 -12.21
N ARG A 140 -1.15 15.01 -11.40
CA ARG A 140 -0.41 16.21 -11.84
C ARG A 140 1.07 15.93 -12.06
N VAL A 141 1.70 15.14 -11.19
CA VAL A 141 3.16 14.89 -11.23
C VAL A 141 3.53 13.74 -12.15
N LEU A 142 2.76 12.64 -12.13
CA LEU A 142 3.06 11.40 -12.85
C LEU A 142 2.17 11.20 -14.08
N GLY A 143 1.21 12.10 -14.31
CA GLY A 143 0.28 12.02 -15.43
C GLY A 143 -0.79 10.95 -15.25
N HIS A 144 -1.35 10.48 -16.38
CA HIS A 144 -2.42 9.51 -16.38
C HIS A 144 -1.96 8.14 -15.85
N ARG A 145 -2.63 7.66 -14.81
CA ARG A 145 -2.48 6.29 -14.30
C ARG A 145 -3.79 5.53 -14.42
N PRO A 146 -3.79 4.34 -15.06
CA PRO A 146 -5.01 3.57 -15.23
C PRO A 146 -5.69 3.19 -13.91
N GLY A 147 -4.91 2.90 -12.88
CA GLY A 147 -5.40 2.60 -11.54
C GLY A 147 -6.19 3.74 -10.89
N LEU A 148 -5.67 4.98 -10.96
CA LEU A 148 -6.38 6.16 -10.47
C LEU A 148 -7.68 6.42 -11.23
N THR A 149 -7.69 6.12 -12.53
CA THR A 149 -8.90 6.22 -13.36
C THR A 149 -9.94 5.21 -12.93
N LEU A 150 -9.54 3.96 -12.68
CA LEU A 150 -10.41 2.91 -12.17
C LEU A 150 -10.99 3.29 -10.79
N PHE A 151 -10.17 3.82 -9.90
CA PHE A 151 -10.61 4.34 -8.61
C PHE A 151 -11.71 5.40 -8.78
N LYS A 152 -11.50 6.40 -9.64
CA LYS A 152 -12.50 7.46 -9.91
C LYS A 152 -13.82 6.90 -10.44
N ILE A 153 -13.75 5.92 -11.34
CA ILE A 153 -14.94 5.24 -11.88
C ILE A 153 -15.69 4.52 -10.75
N ILE A 154 -15.01 3.69 -9.96
CA ILE A 154 -15.64 2.93 -8.87
C ILE A 154 -16.17 3.87 -7.79
N PHE A 155 -15.46 4.95 -7.48
CA PHE A 155 -15.93 6.00 -6.58
C PHE A 155 -17.22 6.64 -7.08
N ALA A 156 -17.26 7.06 -8.36
CA ALA A 156 -18.45 7.64 -8.96
C ALA A 156 -19.63 6.66 -9.01
N LEU A 157 -19.39 5.39 -9.35
CA LEU A 157 -20.43 4.34 -9.34
C LEU A 157 -20.95 4.08 -7.92
N THR A 158 -20.07 4.07 -6.93
CA THR A 158 -20.45 3.89 -5.52
C THR A 158 -21.30 5.08 -5.05
N ALA A 159 -20.90 6.31 -5.36
CA ALA A 159 -21.70 7.50 -5.09
C ALA A 159 -23.06 7.46 -5.81
N ALA A 160 -23.07 7.13 -7.10
CA ALA A 160 -24.28 7.05 -7.91
C ALA A 160 -25.24 5.95 -7.43
N SER A 161 -24.73 4.89 -6.78
CA SER A 161 -25.58 3.83 -6.24
C SER A 161 -26.59 4.35 -5.20
N PHE A 162 -26.25 5.41 -4.46
CA PHE A 162 -27.18 6.05 -3.51
C PHE A 162 -28.36 6.74 -4.19
N LEU A 163 -28.28 7.08 -5.48
CA LEU A 163 -29.41 7.65 -6.22
C LEU A 163 -30.56 6.66 -6.38
N VAL A 164 -30.30 5.36 -6.39
CA VAL A 164 -31.33 4.32 -6.57
C VAL A 164 -32.37 4.35 -5.43
N PRO A 165 -32.00 4.19 -4.15
CA PRO A 165 -32.97 4.30 -3.07
C PRO A 165 -33.60 5.69 -2.98
N LEU A 166 -32.90 6.77 -3.38
CA LEU A 166 -33.46 8.12 -3.41
C LEU A 166 -34.58 8.26 -4.46
N PHE A 167 -34.35 7.84 -5.71
CA PHE A 167 -35.34 7.93 -6.78
C PHE A 167 -36.56 7.04 -6.53
N ARG A 168 -36.36 5.89 -5.86
CA ARG A 168 -37.47 5.01 -5.47
C ARG A 168 -38.22 5.47 -4.21
N LYS A 169 -37.85 6.63 -3.65
CA LYS A 169 -38.40 7.17 -2.39
C LYS A 169 -38.20 6.23 -1.20
N GLU A 170 -37.17 5.40 -1.25
CA GLU A 170 -36.76 4.45 -0.21
C GLU A 170 -35.58 4.97 0.62
N TRP A 171 -35.40 6.29 0.71
CA TRP A 171 -34.27 6.93 1.39
C TRP A 171 -34.09 6.49 2.85
N ARG A 172 -35.16 6.02 3.51
CA ARG A 172 -35.11 5.45 4.87
C ARG A 172 -34.46 4.06 4.94
N LYS A 173 -34.29 3.39 3.80
CA LYS A 173 -33.59 2.09 3.69
C LYS A 173 -32.09 2.25 3.46
N ILE A 174 -31.59 3.49 3.30
CA ILE A 174 -30.15 3.75 3.17
C ILE A 174 -29.49 3.47 4.52
N GLU A 175 -28.59 2.50 4.54
CA GLU A 175 -27.79 2.15 5.71
C GLU A 175 -26.81 3.30 6.02
N ILE A 176 -26.83 3.80 7.26
CA ILE A 176 -25.94 4.90 7.68
C ILE A 176 -24.49 4.42 7.61
N SER A 177 -24.24 3.16 7.96
CA SER A 177 -22.92 2.54 7.85
C SER A 177 -22.39 2.57 6.42
N SER A 178 -23.23 2.29 5.42
CA SER A 178 -22.85 2.35 4.01
C SER A 178 -22.42 3.76 3.58
N LEU A 179 -23.12 4.80 4.03
CA LEU A 179 -22.73 6.19 3.77
C LEU A 179 -21.41 6.55 4.45
N LEU A 180 -21.25 6.18 5.73
CA LEU A 180 -20.02 6.43 6.49
C LEU A 180 -18.81 5.71 5.89
N PHE A 181 -18.97 4.47 5.41
CA PHE A 181 -17.89 3.76 4.72
C PHE A 181 -17.51 4.41 3.40
N MET A 182 -18.51 4.84 2.60
CA MET A 182 -18.25 5.56 1.36
C MET A 182 -17.48 6.87 1.60
N LEU A 183 -17.95 7.70 2.55
CA LEU A 183 -17.32 8.99 2.83
C LEU A 183 -15.95 8.84 3.51
N GLY A 184 -15.85 7.94 4.49
CA GLY A 184 -14.63 7.71 5.26
C GLY A 184 -13.52 7.10 4.40
N PHE A 185 -13.72 5.89 3.88
CA PHE A 185 -12.70 5.20 3.09
C PHE A 185 -12.50 5.84 1.71
N GLY A 186 -13.56 6.38 1.11
CA GLY A 186 -13.45 7.15 -0.13
C GLY A 186 -12.63 8.43 0.07
N GLY A 187 -12.89 9.19 1.15
CA GLY A 187 -12.09 10.36 1.51
C GLY A 187 -10.63 10.00 1.76
N MET A 188 -10.37 8.96 2.55
CA MET A 188 -9.01 8.46 2.79
C MET A 188 -8.27 8.08 1.50
N ALA A 189 -8.96 7.45 0.54
CA ALA A 189 -8.41 7.08 -0.76
C ALA A 189 -8.07 8.30 -1.63
N TRP A 190 -8.88 9.36 -1.58
CA TRP A 190 -8.58 10.63 -2.24
C TRP A 190 -7.34 11.32 -1.67
N PHE A 191 -7.14 11.27 -0.35
CA PHE A 191 -6.01 11.91 0.33
C PHE A 191 -4.71 11.11 0.26
N ALA A 192 -4.78 9.77 0.28
CA ALA A 192 -3.61 8.91 0.16
C ALA A 192 -3.95 7.64 -0.61
N THR A 193 -3.23 7.41 -1.72
CA THR A 193 -3.51 6.29 -2.63
C THR A 193 -3.34 4.90 -2.02
N ARG A 194 -2.60 4.76 -0.91
CA ARG A 194 -2.58 3.51 -0.12
C ARG A 194 -3.96 3.03 0.33
N ASN A 195 -4.93 3.92 0.49
CA ASN A 195 -6.27 3.56 0.95
C ASN A 195 -7.23 3.18 -0.19
N ILE A 196 -6.80 3.19 -1.46
CA ILE A 196 -7.66 2.83 -2.61
C ILE A 196 -8.16 1.38 -2.49
N ALA A 197 -7.29 0.45 -2.05
CA ALA A 197 -7.67 -0.95 -1.85
C ALA A 197 -8.75 -1.09 -0.75
N LEU A 198 -8.59 -0.38 0.37
CA LEU A 198 -9.60 -0.34 1.44
C LEU A 198 -10.93 0.22 0.95
N PHE A 199 -10.91 1.29 0.14
CA PHE A 199 -12.12 1.80 -0.49
C PHE A 199 -12.77 0.76 -1.39
N GLY A 200 -11.99 0.09 -2.25
CA GLY A 200 -12.48 -0.98 -3.11
C GLY A 200 -13.18 -2.09 -2.32
N PHE A 201 -12.63 -2.48 -1.17
CA PHE A 201 -13.25 -3.46 -0.27
C PHE A 201 -14.66 -3.05 0.18
N PHE A 202 -14.84 -1.81 0.65
CA PHE A 202 -16.14 -1.33 1.14
C PHE A 202 -17.10 -0.88 0.03
N ALA A 203 -16.60 -0.51 -1.15
CA ALA A 203 -17.44 -0.19 -2.30
C ALA A 203 -18.36 -1.36 -2.69
N ILE A 204 -17.89 -2.61 -2.54
CA ILE A 204 -18.67 -3.81 -2.85
C ILE A 204 -19.95 -3.90 -2.03
N PRO A 205 -19.92 -4.02 -0.68
CA PRO A 205 -21.13 -4.12 0.11
C PRO A 205 -22.01 -2.87 0.02
N VAL A 206 -21.44 -1.66 -0.13
CA VAL A 206 -22.22 -0.42 -0.27
C VAL A 206 -23.08 -0.44 -1.53
N VAL A 207 -22.47 -0.72 -2.69
CA VAL A 207 -23.22 -0.80 -3.95
C VAL A 207 -24.25 -1.92 -3.91
N VAL A 208 -23.89 -3.09 -3.35
CA VAL A 208 -24.81 -4.21 -3.23
C VAL A 208 -26.02 -3.88 -2.36
N SER A 209 -25.81 -3.20 -1.23
CA SER A 209 -26.87 -2.77 -0.32
C SER A 209 -27.82 -1.78 -1.01
N ASN A 210 -27.27 -0.75 -1.67
CA ASN A 210 -28.05 0.29 -2.34
C ASN A 210 -28.85 -0.23 -3.54
N LEU A 211 -28.32 -1.22 -4.27
CA LEU A 211 -28.99 -1.77 -5.45
C LEU A 211 -29.94 -2.93 -5.12
N LYS A 212 -29.95 -3.45 -3.88
CA LYS A 212 -30.74 -4.64 -3.50
C LYS A 212 -32.20 -4.54 -3.90
N THR A 213 -32.84 -3.38 -3.71
CA THR A 213 -34.27 -3.20 -4.02
C THR A 213 -34.56 -3.09 -5.50
N PHE A 214 -33.67 -2.47 -6.29
CA PHE A 214 -33.80 -2.41 -7.76
C PHE A 214 -33.90 -3.81 -8.38
N PHE A 215 -33.10 -4.75 -7.87
CA PHE A 215 -33.04 -6.11 -8.40
C PHE A 215 -34.15 -7.03 -7.91
N HIS A 216 -34.75 -6.73 -6.76
CA HIS A 216 -35.87 -7.49 -6.24
C HIS A 216 -37.03 -7.54 -7.26
N ASP A 217 -37.29 -6.40 -7.89
CA ASP A 217 -38.45 -6.18 -8.76
C ASP A 217 -38.22 -6.59 -10.23
N LEU A 218 -37.02 -7.03 -10.57
CA LEU A 218 -36.73 -7.56 -11.90
C LEU A 218 -37.41 -8.92 -12.10
N SER A 219 -37.99 -9.11 -13.29
CA SER A 219 -38.47 -10.40 -13.77
C SER A 219 -37.31 -11.40 -13.89
N LEU A 220 -37.64 -12.70 -14.00
CA LEU A 220 -36.65 -13.76 -14.11
C LEU A 220 -35.77 -13.60 -15.36
N VAL A 221 -36.35 -13.08 -16.45
CA VAL A 221 -35.65 -12.79 -17.71
C VAL A 221 -34.68 -11.62 -17.54
N GLU A 222 -35.12 -10.53 -16.91
CA GLU A 222 -34.26 -9.36 -16.64
C GLU A 222 -33.11 -9.70 -15.69
N LYS A 223 -33.38 -10.49 -14.63
CA LYS A 223 -32.34 -11.01 -13.73
C LYS A 223 -31.27 -11.78 -14.51
N ARG A 224 -31.70 -12.68 -15.40
CA ARG A 224 -30.81 -13.47 -16.25
C ARG A 224 -30.04 -12.60 -17.26
N CYS A 225 -30.67 -11.58 -17.84
CA CYS A 225 -29.99 -10.61 -18.70
C CYS A 225 -28.91 -9.84 -17.93
N VAL A 226 -29.19 -9.39 -16.71
CA VAL A 226 -28.19 -8.70 -15.88
C VAL A 226 -27.08 -9.66 -15.45
N GLU A 227 -27.38 -10.91 -15.13
CA GLU A 227 -26.36 -11.92 -14.84
C GLU A 227 -25.46 -12.19 -16.05
N ILE A 228 -26.03 -12.32 -17.25
CA ILE A 228 -25.26 -12.51 -18.49
C ILE A 228 -24.42 -11.26 -18.80
N LEU A 229 -25.00 -10.07 -18.68
CA LEU A 229 -24.26 -8.82 -18.86
C LEU A 229 -23.13 -8.72 -17.82
N ALA A 230 -23.41 -9.11 -16.59
CA ALA A 230 -22.44 -9.07 -15.52
C ALA A 230 -21.28 -10.05 -15.75
N ALA A 231 -21.60 -11.28 -16.13
CA ALA A 231 -20.63 -12.30 -16.51
C ALA A 231 -19.84 -11.87 -17.74
N SER A 232 -20.47 -11.21 -18.71
CA SER A 232 -19.81 -10.67 -19.91
C SER A 232 -18.87 -9.52 -19.58
N VAL A 233 -19.29 -8.55 -18.76
CA VAL A 233 -18.44 -7.45 -18.28
C VAL A 233 -17.28 -7.99 -17.47
N LEU A 234 -17.52 -8.98 -16.61
CA LEU A 234 -16.48 -9.68 -15.87
C LEU A 234 -15.49 -10.39 -16.80
N ALA A 235 -16.00 -11.16 -17.76
CA ALA A 235 -15.18 -11.86 -18.73
C ALA A 235 -14.35 -10.86 -19.56
N VAL A 236 -14.93 -9.73 -19.98
CA VAL A 236 -14.21 -8.66 -20.68
C VAL A 236 -13.20 -7.97 -19.77
N ALA A 237 -13.51 -7.73 -18.50
CA ALA A 237 -12.56 -7.15 -17.54
C ALA A 237 -11.38 -8.10 -17.28
N ILE A 238 -11.65 -9.41 -17.15
CA ILE A 238 -10.62 -10.45 -17.04
C ILE A 238 -9.83 -10.56 -18.35
N LEU A 239 -10.47 -10.54 -19.51
CA LEU A 239 -9.78 -10.60 -20.81
C LEU A 239 -8.96 -9.35 -21.08
N ALA A 240 -9.46 -8.16 -20.72
CA ALA A 240 -8.74 -6.90 -20.80
C ALA A 240 -7.57 -6.87 -19.82
N ALA A 241 -7.77 -7.41 -18.61
CA ALA A 241 -6.68 -7.66 -17.67
C ALA A 241 -5.67 -8.62 -18.30
N VAL A 242 -6.04 -9.83 -18.71
CA VAL A 242 -5.13 -10.87 -19.23
C VAL A 242 -4.49 -10.49 -20.58
N SER A 243 -5.12 -9.65 -21.41
CA SER A 243 -4.50 -9.08 -22.61
C SER A 243 -3.29 -8.23 -22.20
N SER A 244 -2.28 -8.09 -23.06
CA SER A 244 -0.97 -7.45 -22.80
C SER A 244 -0.97 -6.06 -22.11
N ASN A 245 -2.13 -5.44 -21.91
CA ASN A 245 -2.31 -4.32 -21.01
C ASN A 245 -2.19 -4.67 -19.52
N MET A 246 -2.26 -5.94 -19.07
CA MET A 246 -2.10 -6.28 -17.64
C MET A 246 -0.83 -5.70 -17.05
N LEU A 247 0.28 -5.74 -17.80
CA LEU A 247 1.56 -5.20 -17.37
C LEU A 247 1.55 -3.67 -17.20
N LYS A 248 0.59 -2.96 -17.82
CA LYS A 248 0.38 -1.52 -17.58
C LYS A 248 -0.36 -1.24 -16.27
N TYR A 249 -1.25 -2.14 -15.84
CA TYR A 249 -2.00 -2.02 -14.58
C TYR A 249 -1.25 -2.66 -13.41
N PHE A 250 -0.53 -3.74 -13.67
CA PHE A 250 0.18 -4.58 -12.70
C PHE A 250 1.60 -4.87 -13.23
N PRO A 251 2.50 -3.85 -13.23
CA PRO A 251 3.85 -3.99 -13.80
C PRO A 251 4.74 -5.00 -13.09
N TYR A 252 4.35 -5.43 -11.88
CA TYR A 252 5.01 -6.44 -11.05
C TYR A 252 4.54 -7.87 -11.32
N TRP A 253 3.48 -8.06 -12.11
CA TRP A 253 2.92 -9.37 -12.44
C TRP A 253 3.50 -9.89 -13.76
N ARG A 254 4.84 -9.93 -13.85
CA ARG A 254 5.55 -10.34 -15.07
C ARG A 254 5.73 -11.84 -15.20
N SER A 255 5.78 -12.54 -14.07
CA SER A 255 6.03 -13.97 -13.99
C SER A 255 5.03 -14.63 -13.03
N GLY A 256 4.59 -15.85 -13.38
CA GLY A 256 3.76 -16.68 -12.51
C GLY A 256 4.62 -17.65 -11.72
N GLY A 257 4.26 -17.94 -10.48
CA GLY A 257 4.97 -18.90 -9.63
C GLY A 257 4.82 -18.62 -8.14
N VAL A 258 5.48 -19.43 -7.32
CA VAL A 258 5.61 -19.22 -5.88
C VAL A 258 7.07 -18.91 -5.58
N GLY A 259 7.32 -17.84 -4.82
CA GLY A 259 8.66 -17.40 -4.44
C GLY A 259 9.01 -16.03 -4.99
N LEU A 260 10.28 -15.65 -4.89
CA LEU A 260 10.79 -14.42 -5.48
C LEU A 260 10.84 -14.54 -7.00
N GLU A 261 10.59 -13.43 -7.69
CA GLU A 261 10.77 -13.36 -9.13
C GLU A 261 12.21 -13.73 -9.53
N GLN A 262 12.36 -14.47 -10.64
CA GLN A 262 13.67 -14.88 -11.13
C GLN A 262 14.55 -13.66 -11.38
N GLY A 263 15.77 -13.69 -10.84
CA GLY A 263 16.74 -12.63 -10.99
C GLY A 263 16.61 -11.49 -9.96
N ASN A 264 15.63 -11.52 -9.06
CA ASN A 264 15.49 -10.51 -8.01
C ASN A 264 16.73 -10.42 -7.09
N SER A 265 17.40 -11.55 -6.83
CA SER A 265 18.61 -11.62 -5.99
C SER A 265 19.94 -11.44 -6.76
N THR A 266 19.92 -11.20 -8.07
CA THR A 266 21.14 -11.27 -8.92
C THR A 266 22.23 -10.31 -8.46
N ALA A 267 21.89 -9.06 -8.14
CA ALA A 267 22.86 -8.08 -7.65
C ALA A 267 23.51 -8.51 -6.33
N ALA A 268 22.73 -9.09 -5.41
CA ALA A 268 23.24 -9.56 -4.13
C ALA A 268 24.08 -10.84 -4.28
N ASP A 269 23.68 -11.73 -5.17
CA ASP A 269 24.45 -12.94 -5.48
C ASP A 269 25.78 -12.60 -6.16
N PHE A 270 25.80 -11.61 -7.05
CA PHE A 270 27.03 -11.04 -7.59
C PHE A 270 27.91 -10.47 -6.48
N TRP A 271 27.34 -9.66 -5.59
CA TRP A 271 28.06 -9.08 -4.44
C TRP A 271 28.74 -10.14 -3.59
N LYS A 272 27.98 -11.18 -3.18
CA LYS A 272 28.50 -12.28 -2.35
C LYS A 272 29.53 -13.13 -3.09
N ARG A 273 29.27 -13.49 -4.36
CA ARG A 273 30.12 -14.39 -5.15
C ARG A 273 31.49 -13.78 -5.44
N GLU A 274 31.54 -12.50 -5.80
CA GLU A 274 32.81 -11.82 -6.09
C GLU A 274 33.47 -11.24 -4.83
N GLY A 275 32.86 -11.41 -3.65
CA GLY A 275 33.44 -10.99 -2.37
C GLY A 275 33.54 -9.48 -2.18
N LEU A 276 32.56 -8.73 -2.72
CA LEU A 276 32.53 -7.28 -2.59
C LEU A 276 32.33 -6.84 -1.13
N ARG A 277 32.86 -5.68 -0.77
CA ARG A 277 32.83 -5.13 0.59
C ARG A 277 32.45 -3.66 0.59
N GLY A 278 31.70 -3.24 1.60
CA GLY A 278 31.37 -1.85 1.86
C GLY A 278 32.56 -1.04 2.41
N PRO A 279 32.32 0.18 2.92
CA PRO A 279 30.99 0.76 3.22
C PRO A 279 30.15 1.07 1.97
N ILE A 280 28.83 0.84 2.06
CA ILE A 280 27.88 1.03 0.96
C ILE A 280 27.20 2.40 1.09
N PHE A 281 27.17 3.16 0.00
CA PHE A 281 26.18 4.22 -0.20
C PHE A 281 25.06 3.69 -1.10
N ASN A 282 23.83 3.67 -0.60
CA ASN A 282 22.68 3.18 -1.35
C ASN A 282 21.58 4.23 -1.48
N ASN A 283 20.75 4.10 -2.51
CA ASN A 283 19.54 4.89 -2.57
C ASN A 283 18.44 4.30 -1.66
N TYR A 284 17.49 5.17 -1.32
CA TYR A 284 16.42 4.92 -0.38
C TYR A 284 15.60 3.67 -0.75
N ASP A 285 15.28 3.49 -2.03
CA ASP A 285 14.36 2.46 -2.51
C ASP A 285 14.82 1.02 -2.22
N ILE A 286 16.14 0.78 -2.15
CA ILE A 286 16.71 -0.57 -2.05
C ILE A 286 17.26 -0.92 -0.66
N GLY A 287 17.07 -0.05 0.34
CA GLY A 287 17.59 -0.28 1.69
C GLY A 287 17.16 -1.63 2.27
N GLY A 288 15.86 -1.94 2.23
CA GLY A 288 15.32 -3.22 2.70
C GLY A 288 15.85 -4.43 1.91
N TYR A 289 16.08 -4.28 0.59
CA TYR A 289 16.67 -5.32 -0.25
C TYR A 289 18.11 -5.66 0.18
N LEU A 290 18.91 -4.64 0.48
CA LEU A 290 20.29 -4.81 0.92
C LEU A 290 20.35 -5.39 2.33
N ILE A 291 19.48 -4.94 3.24
CA ILE A 291 19.36 -5.53 4.58
C ILE A 291 19.04 -7.02 4.48
N PHE A 292 18.04 -7.41 3.68
CA PHE A 292 17.62 -8.80 3.54
C PHE A 292 18.76 -9.72 3.05
N HIS A 293 19.59 -9.25 2.12
CA HIS A 293 20.61 -10.09 1.50
C HIS A 293 22.01 -9.99 2.14
N LEU A 294 22.37 -8.85 2.72
CA LEU A 294 23.75 -8.55 3.11
C LEU A 294 23.95 -8.33 4.62
N TYR A 295 22.88 -8.20 5.41
CA TYR A 295 22.99 -8.13 6.86
C TYR A 295 23.36 -9.50 7.46
N PRO A 296 24.22 -9.58 8.50
CA PRO A 296 24.86 -8.48 9.23
C PRO A 296 26.20 -7.99 8.67
N GLN A 297 26.70 -8.59 7.60
CA GLN A 297 28.06 -8.33 7.08
C GLN A 297 28.21 -6.92 6.53
N GLU A 298 27.20 -6.41 5.86
CA GLU A 298 27.16 -5.05 5.33
C GLU A 298 26.00 -4.25 5.95
N LYS A 299 26.22 -2.96 6.14
CA LYS A 299 25.20 -2.02 6.60
C LYS A 299 24.79 -1.09 5.46
N VAL A 300 23.53 -0.72 5.44
CA VAL A 300 22.99 0.29 4.53
C VAL A 300 23.28 1.69 5.05
N PHE A 301 23.40 2.66 4.15
CA PHE A 301 23.43 4.07 4.51
C PHE A 301 22.04 4.59 4.85
N VAL A 302 21.03 4.12 4.13
CA VAL A 302 19.62 4.48 4.34
C VAL A 302 18.72 3.27 4.10
N ASP A 303 17.63 3.18 4.86
CA ASP A 303 16.57 2.18 4.74
C ASP A 303 15.27 2.80 4.21
N ASN A 304 14.39 1.99 3.60
CA ASN A 304 13.17 2.44 2.94
C ASN A 304 11.99 2.72 3.90
N ARG A 305 12.25 2.82 5.21
CA ARG A 305 11.30 3.24 6.25
C ARG A 305 11.55 4.70 6.63
N PRO A 306 10.75 5.65 6.14
CA PRO A 306 11.03 7.07 6.33
C PRO A 306 10.84 7.51 7.78
N GLU A 307 9.91 6.88 8.50
CA GLU A 307 9.71 7.10 9.94
C GLU A 307 10.90 6.66 10.81
N ALA A 308 11.82 5.84 10.28
CA ALA A 308 13.01 5.40 11.00
C ALA A 308 14.12 6.46 11.04
N TYR A 309 13.97 7.57 10.30
CA TYR A 309 14.96 8.63 10.19
C TYR A 309 14.33 10.00 10.45
N PRO A 310 15.03 10.92 11.14
CA PRO A 310 14.53 12.28 11.30
C PRO A 310 14.51 13.01 9.96
N ALA A 311 13.58 13.94 9.76
CA ALA A 311 13.49 14.71 8.53
C ALA A 311 14.78 15.48 8.22
N GLU A 312 15.46 15.94 9.27
CA GLU A 312 16.75 16.61 9.19
C GLU A 312 17.84 15.76 8.52
N PHE A 313 17.85 14.44 8.74
CA PHE A 313 18.82 13.55 8.09
C PHE A 313 18.65 13.60 6.56
N PHE A 314 17.41 13.55 6.07
CA PHE A 314 17.13 13.65 4.65
C PHE A 314 17.50 15.02 4.08
N GLN A 315 17.02 16.09 4.73
CA GLN A 315 17.15 17.45 4.23
C GLN A 315 18.57 18.01 4.30
N LYS A 316 19.35 17.65 5.33
CA LYS A 316 20.68 18.22 5.57
C LYS A 316 21.84 17.31 5.17
N MET A 317 21.59 16.01 4.95
CA MET A 317 22.66 15.06 4.64
C MET A 317 22.36 14.23 3.38
N TYR A 318 21.33 13.38 3.42
CA TYR A 318 21.13 12.38 2.37
C TYR A 318 20.78 12.97 1.00
N ILE A 319 19.88 13.95 0.92
CA ILE A 319 19.52 14.61 -0.34
C ILE A 319 20.67 15.52 -0.84
N PRO A 320 21.28 16.39 -0.02
CA PRO A 320 22.41 17.21 -0.46
C PRO A 320 23.60 16.42 -1.01
N MET A 321 23.88 15.22 -0.46
CA MET A 321 24.92 14.31 -0.99
C MET A 321 24.64 13.84 -2.42
N GLN A 322 23.41 13.93 -2.91
CA GLN A 322 23.00 13.52 -4.26
C GLN A 322 22.87 14.71 -5.22
N GLU A 323 22.59 15.90 -4.71
CA GLU A 323 22.41 17.12 -5.50
C GLU A 323 23.70 17.90 -5.75
N ASN A 324 24.69 17.77 -4.86
CA ASN A 324 25.92 18.56 -4.90
C ASN A 324 27.18 17.68 -4.78
N ASP A 325 28.03 17.74 -5.80
CA ASP A 325 29.26 16.95 -5.89
C ASP A 325 30.32 17.31 -4.84
N GLU A 326 30.36 18.55 -4.36
CA GLU A 326 31.26 18.96 -3.26
C GLU A 326 30.81 18.32 -1.95
N VAL A 327 29.50 18.34 -1.67
CA VAL A 327 28.89 17.69 -0.50
C VAL A 327 29.11 16.18 -0.57
N TRP A 328 28.94 15.58 -1.75
CA TRP A 328 29.27 14.18 -1.98
C TRP A 328 30.73 13.86 -1.67
N LYS A 329 31.69 14.65 -2.17
CA LYS A 329 33.12 14.44 -1.91
C LYS A 329 33.43 14.48 -0.43
N SER A 330 32.96 15.52 0.29
CA SER A 330 33.13 15.61 1.75
C SER A 330 32.50 14.43 2.49
N ALA A 331 31.33 13.94 2.05
CA ALA A 331 30.70 12.78 2.66
C ALA A 331 31.46 11.48 2.35
N ASN A 332 31.97 11.31 1.13
CA ASN A 332 32.77 10.16 0.72
C ASN A 332 34.10 10.10 1.48
N GLU A 333 34.74 11.24 1.74
CA GLU A 333 35.91 11.35 2.60
C GLU A 333 35.59 10.97 4.05
N LYS A 334 34.46 11.45 4.58
CA LYS A 334 34.02 11.18 5.95
C LYS A 334 33.64 9.71 6.18
N TYR A 335 32.85 9.12 5.28
CA TYR A 335 32.30 7.78 5.45
C TYR A 335 33.14 6.69 4.78
N GLY A 336 34.07 7.06 3.90
CA GLY A 336 34.97 6.12 3.24
C GLY A 336 34.25 5.11 2.36
N PHE A 337 33.21 5.52 1.62
CA PHE A 337 32.42 4.60 0.80
C PHE A 337 33.31 3.83 -0.18
N ASN A 338 33.09 2.51 -0.25
CA ASN A 338 33.78 1.61 -1.18
C ASN A 338 32.88 1.16 -2.33
N ALA A 339 31.56 1.22 -2.12
CA ALA A 339 30.57 0.84 -3.12
C ALA A 339 29.39 1.82 -3.14
N ILE A 340 28.82 2.01 -4.33
CA ILE A 340 27.52 2.67 -4.53
C ILE A 340 26.57 1.63 -5.10
N ILE A 341 25.41 1.43 -4.49
CA ILE A 341 24.38 0.51 -4.99
C ILE A 341 23.06 1.25 -5.12
N PHE A 342 22.53 1.37 -6.32
CA PHE A 342 21.34 2.17 -6.59
C PHE A 342 20.32 1.37 -7.38
N SER A 343 19.03 1.57 -7.09
CA SER A 343 17.99 1.32 -8.09
C SER A 343 18.04 2.42 -9.13
N TYR A 344 18.29 2.08 -10.39
CA TYR A 344 18.31 3.10 -11.45
C TYR A 344 16.90 3.54 -11.88
N GLY A 345 15.86 2.87 -11.38
CA GLY A 345 14.46 3.29 -11.52
C GLY A 345 14.04 4.40 -10.55
N ASP A 346 14.96 4.96 -9.77
CA ASP A 346 14.71 6.05 -8.83
C ASP A 346 14.01 7.23 -9.54
N ALA A 347 12.82 7.59 -9.04
CA ALA A 347 11.99 8.64 -9.63
C ALA A 347 12.40 10.05 -9.18
N THR A 348 13.27 10.17 -8.19
CA THR A 348 13.63 11.46 -7.58
C THR A 348 14.58 12.24 -8.48
N PRO A 349 14.48 13.59 -8.53
CA PRO A 349 15.42 14.41 -9.28
C PRO A 349 16.87 14.22 -8.80
N TRP A 350 17.09 14.21 -7.48
CA TRP A 350 18.42 14.08 -6.89
C TRP A 350 19.05 12.70 -7.13
N GLY A 351 18.28 11.60 -7.02
CA GLY A 351 18.80 10.26 -7.29
C GLY A 351 19.22 10.08 -8.74
N ARG A 352 18.42 10.59 -9.69
CA ARG A 352 18.74 10.57 -11.13
C ARG A 352 19.97 11.42 -11.46
N GLN A 353 20.05 12.63 -10.89
CA GLN A 353 21.21 13.50 -11.06
C GLN A 353 22.47 12.84 -10.52
N PHE A 354 22.40 12.26 -9.32
CA PHE A 354 23.54 11.58 -8.70
C PHE A 354 24.03 10.42 -9.56
N LEU A 355 23.13 9.54 -10.02
CA LEU A 355 23.47 8.44 -10.91
C LEU A 355 24.15 8.92 -12.20
N ALA A 356 23.61 9.94 -12.86
CA ALA A 356 24.19 10.51 -14.07
C ALA A 356 25.61 11.07 -13.83
N ALA A 357 25.83 11.70 -12.67
CA ALA A 357 27.16 12.16 -12.27
C ALA A 357 28.12 10.98 -12.02
N ARG A 358 27.67 9.92 -11.31
CA ARG A 358 28.49 8.75 -10.99
C ARG A 358 28.91 7.93 -12.22
N VAL A 359 28.07 7.90 -13.26
CA VAL A 359 28.41 7.23 -14.55
C VAL A 359 29.64 7.86 -15.20
N ASN A 360 29.83 9.17 -15.06
CA ASN A 360 30.93 9.92 -15.64
C ASN A 360 32.12 10.11 -14.68
N ASP A 361 32.01 9.64 -13.43
CA ASP A 361 33.04 9.82 -12.42
C ASP A 361 34.16 8.79 -12.59
N LYS A 362 35.39 9.27 -12.78
CA LYS A 362 36.58 8.43 -12.94
C LYS A 362 36.93 7.65 -11.67
N GLU A 363 36.50 8.10 -10.50
CA GLU A 363 36.74 7.40 -9.24
C GLU A 363 35.88 6.14 -9.07
N TRP A 364 34.79 6.02 -9.84
CA TRP A 364 33.81 4.96 -9.67
C TRP A 364 33.72 4.11 -10.95
N ALA A 365 33.77 2.80 -10.79
CA ALA A 365 33.65 1.84 -11.88
C ALA A 365 32.28 1.14 -11.77
N PRO A 366 31.37 1.25 -12.75
CA PRO A 366 30.19 0.39 -12.78
C PRO A 366 30.64 -1.04 -13.06
N VAL A 367 30.37 -1.96 -12.13
CA VAL A 367 30.83 -3.37 -12.23
C VAL A 367 29.69 -4.37 -12.42
N PHE A 368 28.45 -3.92 -12.24
CA PHE A 368 27.27 -4.76 -12.39
C PHE A 368 26.05 -3.90 -12.71
N ILE A 369 25.19 -4.44 -13.57
CA ILE A 369 23.87 -3.89 -13.87
C ILE A 369 22.91 -5.05 -14.17
N ASP A 370 21.70 -5.00 -13.61
CA ASP A 370 20.58 -5.86 -13.99
C ASP A 370 19.34 -5.02 -14.38
N ASN A 371 18.13 -5.58 -14.25
CA ASN A 371 16.89 -4.90 -14.59
C ASN A 371 16.42 -3.85 -13.55
N HIS A 372 17.10 -3.73 -12.41
CA HIS A 372 16.70 -2.82 -11.33
C HIS A 372 17.90 -2.11 -10.69
N ILE A 373 19.02 -2.81 -10.50
CA ILE A 373 20.14 -2.38 -9.68
C ILE A 373 21.39 -2.16 -10.51
N ILE A 374 22.12 -1.10 -10.17
CA ILE A 374 23.49 -0.84 -10.61
C ILE A 374 24.43 -0.81 -9.41
N ILE A 375 25.62 -1.41 -9.55
CA ILE A 375 26.68 -1.39 -8.54
C ILE A 375 27.91 -0.69 -9.12
N PHE A 376 28.39 0.33 -8.41
CA PHE A 376 29.70 0.93 -8.64
C PHE A 376 30.67 0.54 -7.53
N LEU A 377 31.92 0.28 -7.90
CA LEU A 377 33.03 0.13 -6.96
C LEU A 377 34.00 1.30 -7.10
N LYS A 378 34.53 1.74 -5.96
CA LYS A 378 35.59 2.75 -5.94
C LYS A 378 36.85 2.18 -6.59
N ARG A 379 37.49 2.94 -7.47
CA ARG A 379 38.79 2.58 -8.08
C ARG A 379 39.91 2.82 -7.07
N ASN A 380 40.12 1.86 -6.18
CA ASN A 380 41.22 1.82 -5.23
C ASN A 380 42.03 0.52 -5.39
N GLU A 381 43.13 0.40 -4.66
CA GLU A 381 44.00 -0.79 -4.73
C GLU A 381 43.25 -2.08 -4.39
N GLY A 382 42.36 -2.04 -3.40
CA GLY A 382 41.55 -3.18 -2.97
C GLY A 382 40.58 -3.71 -4.03
N ASN A 383 40.07 -2.82 -4.90
CA ASN A 383 39.11 -3.18 -5.95
C ASN A 383 39.74 -3.25 -7.35
N LEU A 384 41.06 -3.10 -7.50
CA LEU A 384 41.69 -2.96 -8.82
C LEU A 384 41.47 -4.19 -9.73
N SER A 385 41.55 -5.40 -9.16
CA SER A 385 41.30 -6.65 -9.87
C SER A 385 39.84 -6.75 -10.33
N LEU A 386 38.90 -6.42 -9.45
CA LEU A 386 37.46 -6.45 -9.70
C LEU A 386 37.03 -5.41 -10.73
N THR A 387 37.51 -4.17 -10.60
CA THR A 387 37.20 -3.10 -11.55
C THR A 387 37.80 -3.36 -12.92
N LYS A 388 38.99 -3.97 -13.04
CA LYS A 388 39.52 -4.39 -14.34
C LYS A 388 38.72 -5.52 -14.98
N LYS A 389 38.24 -6.47 -14.17
CA LYS A 389 37.49 -7.65 -14.65
C LYS A 389 36.06 -7.31 -15.09
N PHE A 390 35.40 -6.40 -14.37
CA PHE A 390 33.96 -6.20 -14.48
C PHE A 390 33.52 -4.80 -14.92
N SER A 391 34.42 -3.84 -15.09
CA SER A 391 34.00 -2.48 -15.48
C SER A 391 33.22 -2.49 -16.79
N ILE A 392 32.03 -1.91 -16.74
CA ILE A 392 31.12 -1.74 -17.86
C ILE A 392 31.34 -0.33 -18.45
N THR A 393 31.25 -0.18 -19.76
CA THR A 393 31.18 1.15 -20.40
C THR A 393 29.73 1.55 -20.53
N LEU A 394 29.31 2.56 -19.78
CA LEU A 394 27.97 3.13 -19.88
C LEU A 394 28.04 4.39 -20.76
N THR A 395 27.22 4.45 -21.80
CA THR A 395 27.05 5.64 -22.63
C THR A 395 25.81 6.41 -22.17
N SER A 396 25.97 7.69 -21.83
CA SER A 396 24.82 8.57 -21.59
C SER A 396 24.05 8.77 -22.90
N GLN A 397 22.81 8.29 -22.98
CA GLN A 397 21.85 8.71 -24.00
C GLN A 397 20.86 9.70 -23.40
#